data_AF-A0A4Y9FE82-F1
#
_entry.id   AF-A0A4Y9FE82-F1
#
_cell.length_a   1.000
_cell.length_b   1.000
_cell.length_c   1.000
_cell.angle_alpha   90.00
_cell.angle_beta   90.00
_cell.angle_gamma   90.00
#
_symmetry.space_group_name_H-M   'P 1'
#
loop_
_entity.id
_entity.type
_entity.pdbx_description
1 polymer ?
#
loop_
_entity_poly.entity_id
_entity_poly.type
_entity_poly.pdbx_seq_one_letter_code
_entity_poly.pdbx_strand_id
1 'polypeptide(L)'
;DVDTKASEAKSAIDAATTNEAVETAKTAGTESISSVNPPATAKDTAKSAIDTAAAAKKQAIDNRKDLTDEEKAAAKADVDTKASEAKSAIDAATTNEAVETAKTAGT
;
A
#
# COMPACT_ATOMS: atom_id res chain seq x y z
N ASP A 1 -4.56 -11.65 12.88
CA ASP A 1 -3.84 -12.46 11.86
C ASP A 1 -4.88 -13.18 10.99
N VAL A 2 -4.45 -14.01 10.03
CA VAL A 2 -5.35 -14.68 9.08
C VAL A 2 -6.29 -15.68 9.77
N ASP A 3 -5.85 -16.38 10.82
CA ASP A 3 -6.65 -17.38 11.55
C ASP A 3 -7.76 -16.72 12.36
N THR A 4 -7.46 -15.55 12.96
CA THR A 4 -8.49 -14.73 13.62
C THR A 4 -9.55 -14.28 12.61
N LYS A 5 -9.16 -13.77 11.44
CA LYS A 5 -10.11 -13.32 10.40
C LYS A 5 -10.93 -14.47 9.81
N ALA A 6 -10.31 -15.64 9.62
CA ALA A 6 -11.02 -16.84 9.19
C ALA A 6 -12.06 -17.29 10.22
N SER A 7 -11.73 -17.22 11.52
CA SER A 7 -12.65 -17.58 12.61
C SER A 7 -13.83 -16.61 12.74
N GLU A 8 -13.57 -15.30 12.61
CA GLU A 8 -14.60 -14.26 12.57
C GLU A 8 -15.55 -14.45 11.38
N ALA A 9 -15.01 -14.68 10.18
CA ALA A 9 -15.78 -14.93 8.97
C ALA A 9 -16.68 -16.18 9.11
N LYS A 10 -16.15 -17.27 9.68
CA LYS A 10 -16.91 -18.49 9.92
C LYS A 10 -18.05 -18.28 10.92
N SER A 11 -17.78 -17.55 12.00
CA SER A 11 -18.81 -17.21 12.99
C SER A 11 -19.94 -16.36 12.39
N ALA A 12 -19.61 -15.41 11.50
CA ALA A 12 -20.61 -14.60 10.81
C ALA A 12 -21.50 -15.41 9.85
N ILE A 13 -20.92 -16.41 9.16
CA ILE A 13 -21.69 -17.33 8.31
C ILE A 13 -22.60 -18.22 9.17
N ASP A 14 -22.09 -18.78 10.26
CA ASP A 14 -22.86 -19.67 11.14
C ASP A 14 -24.04 -18.93 11.82
N ALA A 15 -23.94 -17.61 12.01
CA ALA A 15 -25.00 -16.76 12.57
C ALA A 15 -26.04 -16.29 11.53
N ALA A 16 -25.77 -16.45 10.23
CA ALA A 16 -26.66 -15.98 9.17
C ALA A 16 -27.91 -16.87 9.04
N THR A 17 -29.10 -16.26 9.02
CA THR A 17 -30.39 -16.99 8.99
C THR A 17 -31.06 -16.99 7.61
N THR A 18 -30.48 -16.31 6.62
CA THR A 18 -30.98 -16.22 5.24
C THR A 18 -29.84 -16.40 4.25
N ASN A 19 -30.18 -16.82 3.02
CA ASN A 19 -29.19 -16.99 1.95
C ASN A 19 -28.48 -15.67 1.60
N GLU A 20 -29.19 -14.54 1.63
CA GLU A 20 -28.61 -13.22 1.38
C GLU A 20 -27.60 -12.82 2.46
N ALA A 21 -27.92 -13.10 3.73
CA ALA A 21 -27.00 -12.86 4.84
C ALA A 21 -25.75 -13.75 4.74
N VAL A 22 -25.90 -15.00 4.30
CA VAL A 22 -24.76 -15.91 4.05
C VAL A 22 -23.84 -15.35 2.96
N GLU A 23 -24.38 -14.92 1.81
CA GLU A 23 -23.54 -14.37 0.73
C GLU A 23 -22.85 -13.06 1.13
N THR A 24 -23.52 -12.23 1.94
CA THR A 24 -22.93 -11.01 2.51
C THR A 24 -21.78 -11.34 3.46
N ALA A 25 -22.00 -12.25 4.42
CA ALA A 25 -20.98 -12.67 5.38
C ALA A 25 -19.77 -13.34 4.70
N LYS A 26 -20.03 -14.15 3.66
CA LYS A 26 -19.00 -14.77 2.82
C LYS A 26 -18.16 -13.71 2.11
N THR A 27 -18.79 -12.76 1.42
CA THR A 27 -18.08 -11.67 0.73
C THR A 27 -17.21 -10.87 1.70
N ALA A 28 -17.80 -10.38 2.80
CA ALA A 28 -17.08 -9.62 3.81
C ALA A 28 -15.93 -10.44 4.45
N GLY A 29 -16.15 -11.72 4.72
CA GLY A 29 -15.14 -12.63 5.24
C GLY A 29 -13.97 -12.81 4.27
N THR A 30 -14.26 -13.05 2.99
CA THR A 30 -13.21 -13.17 1.96
C THR A 30 -12.42 -11.89 1.78
N GLU A 31 -13.07 -10.72 1.79
CA GLU A 31 -12.38 -9.42 1.71
C GLU A 31 -11.49 -9.19 2.94
N SER A 32 -12.01 -9.47 4.14
CA SER A 32 -11.27 -9.33 5.40
C SER A 32 -10.04 -10.23 5.44
N ILE A 33 -10.16 -11.50 5.00
CA ILE A 33 -9.02 -12.42 4.90
C ILE A 33 -8.04 -11.93 3.84
N SER A 34 -8.50 -11.50 2.68
CA SER A 34 -7.65 -10.97 1.59
C SER A 34 -6.95 -9.67 1.96
N SER A 35 -7.52 -8.91 2.92
CA SER A 35 -6.90 -7.71 3.47
C SER A 35 -5.70 -8.02 4.36
N VAL A 36 -5.63 -9.24 4.89
CA VAL A 36 -4.47 -9.81 5.57
C VAL A 36 -3.61 -10.50 4.53
N ASN A 37 -2.38 -10.01 4.40
CA ASN A 37 -1.44 -10.29 3.32
C ASN A 37 -1.94 -9.73 1.97
N PRO A 38 -1.68 -8.43 1.69
CA PRO A 38 -2.11 -7.76 0.48
C PRO A 38 -1.86 -8.58 -0.79
N PRO A 39 -2.77 -8.54 -1.78
CA PRO A 39 -2.47 -9.08 -3.09
C PRO A 39 -1.18 -8.46 -3.63
N ALA A 40 -0.36 -9.27 -4.33
CA ALA A 40 0.85 -8.78 -4.99
C ALA A 40 0.54 -7.56 -5.89
N THR A 41 -0.62 -7.58 -6.56
CA THR A 41 -1.12 -6.47 -7.39
C THR A 41 -1.33 -5.17 -6.61
N ALA A 42 -1.76 -5.21 -5.34
CA ALA A 42 -1.92 -4.03 -4.50
C ALA A 42 -0.56 -3.43 -4.13
N LYS A 43 0.40 -4.26 -3.75
CA LYS A 43 1.78 -3.83 -3.48
C LYS A 43 2.45 -3.25 -4.73
N ASP A 44 2.30 -3.91 -5.87
CA ASP A 44 2.87 -3.45 -7.15
C ASP A 44 2.27 -2.11 -7.61
N THR A 45 0.96 -1.94 -7.43
CA THR A 45 0.27 -0.67 -7.70
C THR A 45 0.81 0.44 -6.80
N ALA A 46 0.97 0.17 -5.50
CA ALA A 46 1.50 1.15 -4.55
C ALA A 46 2.96 1.55 -4.88
N LYS A 47 3.82 0.59 -5.22
CA LYS A 47 5.20 0.86 -5.64
C LYS A 47 5.27 1.67 -6.93
N SER A 48 4.40 1.37 -7.90
CA SER A 48 4.32 2.12 -9.16
C SER A 48 3.88 3.57 -8.95
N ALA A 49 2.96 3.80 -7.99
CA ALA A 49 2.57 5.15 -7.60
C ALA A 49 3.72 5.94 -6.98
N ILE A 50 4.53 5.31 -6.12
CA ILE A 50 5.75 5.91 -5.55
C ILE A 50 6.75 6.27 -6.66
N ASP A 51 6.98 5.37 -7.63
CA ASP A 51 7.89 5.64 -8.75
C ASP A 51 7.44 6.85 -9.58
N THR A 52 6.14 6.93 -9.84
CA THR A 52 5.55 8.06 -10.58
C THR A 52 5.73 9.38 -9.80
N ALA A 53 5.45 9.37 -8.50
CA ALA A 53 5.62 10.56 -7.65
C ALA A 53 7.09 10.99 -7.55
N ALA A 54 8.01 10.04 -7.35
CA ALA A 54 9.45 10.28 -7.29
C ALA A 54 9.96 10.87 -8.61
N ALA A 55 9.56 10.31 -9.76
CA ALA A 55 9.93 10.84 -11.08
C ALA A 55 9.43 12.28 -11.28
N ALA A 56 8.17 12.57 -10.93
CA ALA A 56 7.60 13.92 -11.01
C ALA A 56 8.36 14.91 -10.10
N LYS A 57 8.70 14.49 -8.88
CA LYS A 57 9.45 15.33 -7.94
C LYS A 57 10.87 15.62 -8.45
N LYS A 58 11.57 14.62 -8.99
CA LYS A 58 12.90 14.79 -9.58
C LYS A 58 12.86 15.73 -10.79
N GLN A 59 11.85 15.62 -11.65
CA GLN A 59 11.67 16.55 -12.77
C GLN A 59 11.41 17.99 -12.28
N ALA A 60 10.62 18.17 -11.22
CA ALA A 60 10.42 19.48 -10.62
C ALA A 60 11.73 20.06 -10.04
N ILE A 61 12.58 19.23 -9.43
CA ILE A 61 13.92 19.62 -8.94
C ILE A 61 14.83 20.02 -10.11
N ASP A 62 14.85 19.26 -11.20
CA ASP A 62 15.68 19.58 -12.37
C ASP A 62 15.33 20.93 -13.00
N ASN A 63 14.03 21.26 -13.00
CA ASN A 63 13.50 22.50 -13.54
C ASN A 63 13.80 23.73 -12.67
N ARG A 64 14.23 23.56 -11.41
CA ARG A 64 14.59 24.69 -10.54
C ARG A 64 15.84 25.40 -11.06
N LYS A 65 15.72 26.70 -11.32
CA LYS A 65 16.83 27.53 -11.84
C LYS A 65 17.63 28.24 -10.75
N ASP A 66 17.11 28.19 -9.52
CA ASP A 66 17.67 28.81 -8.33
C ASP A 66 18.54 27.86 -7.49
N LEU A 67 18.70 26.60 -7.94
CA LEU A 67 19.57 25.60 -7.31
C LEU A 67 20.80 25.33 -8.18
N THR A 68 21.94 25.05 -7.54
CA THR A 68 23.12 24.50 -8.21
C THR A 68 22.89 23.04 -8.61
N ASP A 69 23.78 22.51 -9.45
CA ASP A 69 23.70 21.11 -9.88
C ASP A 69 23.97 20.15 -8.70
N GLU A 70 24.85 20.52 -7.77
CA GLU A 70 25.12 19.76 -6.55
C GLU A 70 23.88 19.71 -5.63
N GLU A 71 23.19 20.83 -5.44
CA GLU A 71 21.98 20.89 -4.62
C GLU A 71 20.85 20.06 -5.24
N LYS A 72 20.71 20.10 -6.57
CA LYS A 72 19.76 19.23 -7.29
C LYS A 72 20.11 17.76 -7.16
N ALA A 73 21.39 17.41 -7.28
CA ALA A 73 21.84 16.03 -7.14
C ALA A 73 21.54 15.50 -5.74
N ALA A 74 21.84 16.27 -4.70
CA ALA A 74 21.51 15.92 -3.31
C ALA A 74 20.00 15.77 -3.09
N ALA A 75 19.19 16.70 -3.60
CA ALA A 75 17.74 16.63 -3.47
C ALA A 75 17.13 15.43 -4.22
N LYS A 76 17.67 15.07 -5.40
CA LYS A 76 17.22 13.87 -6.14
C LYS A 76 17.62 12.58 -5.43
N ALA A 77 18.81 12.53 -4.83
CA ALA A 77 19.25 11.40 -4.03
C ALA A 77 18.34 11.19 -2.80
N ASP A 78 17.96 12.26 -2.10
CA ASP A 78 17.00 12.19 -0.99
C ASP A 78 15.62 11.67 -1.42
N VAL A 79 15.14 12.06 -2.61
CA VAL A 79 13.91 11.51 -3.19
C VAL A 79 14.04 10.00 -3.45
N ASP A 80 15.16 9.55 -4.01
CA ASP A 80 15.40 8.13 -4.29
C ASP A 80 15.51 7.29 -2.99
N THR A 81 16.13 7.84 -1.94
CA THR A 81 16.18 7.21 -0.62
C THR A 81 14.78 7.03 -0.04
N LYS A 82 13.97 8.10 0.00
CA LYS A 82 12.60 8.04 0.54
C LYS A 82 11.70 7.09 -0.25
N ALA A 83 11.81 7.10 -1.58
CA ALA A 83 11.09 6.16 -2.42
C ALA A 83 11.47 4.70 -2.11
N SER A 84 12.76 4.43 -1.88
CA SER A 84 13.24 3.09 -1.55
C SER A 84 12.79 2.62 -0.15
N GLU A 85 12.80 3.52 0.83
CA GLU A 85 12.29 3.24 2.18
C GLU A 85 10.79 2.92 2.16
N ALA A 86 10.00 3.72 1.43
CA ALA A 86 8.56 3.50 1.30
C ALA A 86 8.23 2.18 0.58
N LYS A 87 8.97 1.83 -0.48
CA LYS A 87 8.84 0.53 -1.16
C LYS A 87 9.18 -0.64 -0.22
N SER A 88 10.21 -0.50 0.59
CA SER A 88 10.59 -1.51 1.58
C SER A 88 9.51 -1.68 2.65
N ALA A 89 8.89 -0.59 3.08
CA ALA A 89 7.75 -0.62 4.00
C ALA A 89 6.52 -1.30 3.37
N ILE A 90 6.24 -1.08 2.08
CA ILE A 90 5.19 -1.79 1.33
C ILE A 90 5.49 -3.30 1.25
N ASP A 91 6.75 -3.67 1.04
CA ASP A 91 7.14 -5.08 1.00
C ASP A 91 6.91 -5.76 2.36
N ALA A 92 7.27 -5.08 3.44
CA ALA A 92 7.04 -5.55 4.81
C ALA A 92 5.57 -5.49 5.26
N ALA A 93 4.71 -4.74 4.57
CA ALA A 93 3.31 -4.58 4.94
C ALA A 93 2.56 -5.92 4.81
N THR A 94 1.93 -6.32 5.91
CA THR A 94 1.11 -7.54 6.01
C THR A 94 -0.37 -7.25 5.92
N THR A 95 -0.79 -6.00 5.72
CA THR A 95 -2.19 -5.63 5.52
C THR A 95 -2.34 -4.56 4.43
N ASN A 96 -3.51 -4.49 3.78
CA ASN A 96 -3.78 -3.44 2.78
C ASN A 96 -3.68 -2.04 3.40
N GLU A 97 -4.11 -1.87 4.65
CA GLU A 97 -3.98 -0.62 5.39
C GLU A 97 -2.51 -0.22 5.60
N ALA A 98 -1.64 -1.19 5.92
CA ALA A 98 -0.21 -0.95 6.04
C ALA A 98 0.43 -0.60 4.68
N VAL A 99 -0.07 -1.18 3.56
CA VAL A 99 0.37 -0.80 2.21
C VAL A 99 0.00 0.65 1.90
N GLU A 100 -1.24 1.07 2.15
CA GLU A 100 -1.66 2.45 1.90
C GLU A 100 -0.93 3.45 2.82
N THR A 101 -0.72 3.09 4.09
CA THR A 101 0.08 3.91 5.01
C THR A 101 1.51 4.09 4.50
N ALA A 102 2.18 2.99 4.11
CA ALA A 102 3.54 3.02 3.59
C ALA A 102 3.66 3.81 2.28
N LYS A 103 2.64 3.74 1.42
CA LYS A 103 2.54 4.54 0.20
C LYS A 103 2.48 6.04 0.51
N THR A 104 1.65 6.47 1.47
CA THR A 104 1.54 7.90 1.83
C THR A 104 2.78 8.46 2.51
N ALA A 105 3.55 7.64 3.22
CA ALA A 105 4.81 8.06 3.84
C ALA A 105 5.92 8.35 2.80
N GLY A 106 5.80 7.81 1.59
CA GLY A 106 6.80 7.92 0.52
C GLY A 106 6.56 8.98 -0.55
N THR A 107 5.42 9.68 -0.52
CA THR A 107 4.99 10.68 -1.51
C THR A 107 4.89 12.07 -0.91
#